data_AF-A0A383B7F6-F1
#
_entry.id   AF-A0A383B7F6-F1
#
_cell.length_a   1.000
_cell.length_b   1.000
_cell.length_c   1.000
_cell.angle_alpha   90.00
_cell.angle_beta   90.00
_cell.angle_gamma   90.00
#
_symmetry.space_group_name_H-M   'P 1'
#
loop_
_entity.id
_entity.type
_entity.pdbx_description
1 polymer ?
#
loop_
_entity_poly.entity_id
_entity_poly.type
_entity_poly.pdbx_seq_one_letter_code
_entity_poly.pdbx_strand_id
1 'polypeptide(L)'
;MQQSEREFDVVIWGATGFTGELVAEYLLANYGVGTEALSWAIAGRNPTKLDGVKQRLTQRDAQAGELATIVADSRDLDSLKAMVRRTRVVCTTVGPYLAYGFELVQACIEEGADYCDLSGETPFIRRVIDRWQEQAQSAGRKIVHSCGFDSIPSDLGCLVVQEHAIETYGQPCNEVKYYLGKSRGGMSGGTIASMFGIVEQA
;
A
#
# COMPACT_ATOMS: atom_id res chain seq x y z
N MET A 1 20.54 -13.47 -9.24
CA MET A 1 20.44 -12.07 -8.81
C MET A 1 20.89 -12.01 -7.36
N GLN A 2 21.95 -11.26 -7.05
CA GLN A 2 22.31 -11.00 -5.65
C GLN A 2 21.16 -10.22 -5.03
N GLN A 3 20.51 -10.80 -4.02
CA GLN A 3 19.56 -10.10 -3.19
C GLN A 3 20.40 -9.09 -2.41
N SER A 4 20.44 -7.83 -2.86
CA SER A 4 21.02 -6.77 -2.03
C SER A 4 20.27 -6.80 -0.71
N GLU A 5 20.96 -6.96 0.43
CA GLU A 5 20.34 -6.79 1.74
C GLU A 5 19.79 -5.36 1.80
N ARG A 6 18.48 -5.23 1.52
CA ARG A 6 17.74 -3.98 1.73
C ARG A 6 17.56 -3.85 3.24
N GLU A 7 17.64 -2.62 3.74
CA GLU A 7 17.53 -2.32 5.17
C GLU A 7 16.18 -2.74 5.75
N PHE A 8 15.11 -2.64 4.95
CA PHE A 8 13.76 -2.98 5.36
C PHE A 8 13.08 -3.93 4.38
N ASP A 9 12.35 -4.89 4.92
CA ASP A 9 11.41 -5.69 4.14
C ASP A 9 10.23 -4.85 3.66
N VAL A 10 9.70 -3.99 4.53
CA VAL A 10 8.52 -3.15 4.25
C VAL A 10 8.71 -1.73 4.74
N VAL A 11 8.40 -0.75 3.89
CA VAL A 11 8.21 0.65 4.30
C VAL A 11 6.74 1.03 4.13
N ILE A 12 6.12 1.55 5.20
CA ILE A 12 4.78 2.12 5.16
C ILE A 12 4.90 3.59 4.74
N TRP A 13 4.58 3.91 3.49
CA TRP A 13 4.52 5.28 2.98
C TRP A 13 3.13 5.88 3.24
N GLY A 14 3.06 6.94 4.06
CA GLY A 14 1.79 7.53 4.49
C GLY A 14 1.36 7.14 5.90
N ALA A 15 2.31 6.71 6.74
CA ALA A 15 2.08 6.25 8.11
C ALA A 15 1.39 7.27 9.04
N THR A 16 1.41 8.56 8.68
CA THR A 16 0.75 9.63 9.44
C THR A 16 -0.73 9.81 9.09
N GLY A 17 -1.24 9.04 8.14
CA GLY A 17 -2.65 9.00 7.76
C GLY A 17 -3.39 7.93 8.54
N PHE A 18 -4.72 8.03 8.57
CA PHE A 18 -5.58 7.11 9.33
C PHE A 18 -5.29 5.62 9.03
N THR A 19 -5.30 5.23 7.75
CA THR A 19 -5.03 3.83 7.37
C THR A 19 -3.58 3.44 7.62
N GLY A 20 -2.63 4.35 7.37
CA GLY A 20 -1.20 4.10 7.62
C GLY A 20 -0.91 3.80 9.09
N GLU A 21 -1.59 4.48 10.01
CA GLU A 21 -1.50 4.18 11.45
C GLU A 21 -2.03 2.79 11.78
N LEU A 22 -3.17 2.39 11.20
CA LEU A 22 -3.73 1.05 11.42
C LEU A 22 -2.80 -0.06 10.88
N VAL A 23 -2.15 0.18 9.73
CA VAL A 23 -1.16 -0.76 9.18
C VAL A 23 0.05 -0.86 10.12
N ALA A 24 0.55 0.27 10.65
CA ALA A 24 1.66 0.27 11.58
C ALA A 24 1.32 -0.42 12.91
N GLU A 25 0.12 -0.21 13.44
CA GLU A 25 -0.39 -0.93 14.62
C GLU A 25 -0.47 -2.45 14.37
N TYR A 26 -0.96 -2.84 13.19
CA TYR A 26 -1.02 -4.25 12.80
C TYR A 26 0.37 -4.88 12.70
N LEU A 27 1.32 -4.23 12.04
CA LEU A 27 2.68 -4.77 11.94
C LEU A 27 3.35 -4.87 13.31
N LEU A 28 3.19 -3.86 14.16
CA LEU A 28 3.71 -3.91 15.53
C LEU A 28 3.14 -5.09 16.31
N ALA A 29 1.81 -5.28 16.29
CA ALA A 29 1.15 -6.32 17.07
C ALA A 29 1.52 -7.76 16.63
N ASN A 30 1.87 -7.94 15.35
CA ASN A 30 2.12 -9.28 14.78
C ASN A 30 3.61 -9.60 14.59
N TYR A 31 4.46 -8.58 14.41
CA TYR A 31 5.88 -8.77 14.10
C TYR A 31 6.82 -8.04 15.07
N GLY A 32 6.34 -7.10 15.89
CA GLY A 32 7.18 -6.30 16.77
C GLY A 32 8.11 -5.34 16.02
N VAL A 33 9.11 -4.81 16.73
CA VAL A 33 10.17 -3.95 16.17
C VAL A 33 11.53 -4.54 16.55
N GLY A 34 12.46 -4.59 15.60
CA GLY A 34 13.79 -5.16 15.83
C GLY A 34 13.81 -6.68 15.98
N THR A 35 12.78 -7.37 15.48
CA THR A 35 12.71 -8.84 15.46
C THR A 35 13.28 -9.36 14.13
N GLU A 36 13.70 -10.63 14.12
CA GLU A 36 14.13 -11.31 12.88
C GLU A 36 12.95 -11.67 11.96
N ALA A 37 11.70 -11.49 12.41
CA ALA A 37 10.51 -11.89 11.66
C ALA A 37 10.17 -10.92 10.53
N LEU A 38 10.35 -9.61 10.76
CA LEU A 38 10.10 -8.58 9.76
C LEU A 38 10.84 -7.29 10.09
N SER A 39 11.68 -6.81 9.18
CA SER A 39 12.28 -5.48 9.26
C SER A 39 11.37 -4.45 8.57
N TRP A 40 10.91 -3.43 9.30
CA TRP A 40 10.00 -2.43 8.74
C TRP A 40 10.23 -1.02 9.27
N ALA A 41 9.80 -0.03 8.49
CA ALA A 41 9.89 1.38 8.83
C ALA A 41 8.62 2.14 8.42
N ILE A 42 8.42 3.30 9.06
CA ILE A 42 7.36 4.24 8.68
C ILE A 42 7.94 5.44 7.92
N ALA A 43 7.22 5.89 6.90
CA ALA A 43 7.66 6.99 6.06
C ALA A 43 6.56 8.01 5.79
N GLY A 44 6.98 9.27 5.65
CA GLY A 44 6.09 10.40 5.42
C GLY A 44 6.86 11.71 5.30
N ARG A 45 6.18 12.77 4.88
CA ARG A 45 6.81 14.08 4.62
C ARG A 45 7.08 14.96 5.84
N ASN A 46 6.46 14.64 6.98
CA ASN A 46 6.54 15.49 8.17
C ASN A 46 7.16 14.69 9.33
N PRO A 47 8.41 15.01 9.74
CA PRO A 47 9.11 14.26 10.78
C PRO A 47 8.37 14.32 12.12
N THR A 48 7.86 15.50 12.50
CA THR A 48 7.10 15.66 13.75
C THR A 48 5.84 14.78 13.79
N LYS A 49 5.15 14.60 12.67
CA LYS A 49 3.99 13.70 12.61
C LYS A 49 4.41 12.23 12.68
N LEU A 50 5.54 11.85 12.08
CA LEU A 50 6.10 10.49 12.20
C LEU A 50 6.49 10.18 13.66
N ASP A 51 7.10 11.14 14.36
CA ASP A 51 7.39 11.02 15.79
C ASP A 51 6.10 10.83 16.60
N GLY A 52 5.04 11.55 16.25
CA GLY A 52 3.72 11.36 16.84
C GLY A 52 3.17 9.94 16.64
N VAL A 53 3.35 9.35 15.46
CA VAL A 53 2.96 7.94 15.19
C VAL A 53 3.77 7.00 16.09
N LYS A 54 5.11 7.16 16.14
CA LYS A 54 5.96 6.37 17.03
C LYS A 54 5.52 6.47 18.49
N GLN A 55 5.27 7.67 18.99
CA GLN A 55 4.81 7.87 20.37
C GLN A 55 3.50 7.16 20.67
N ARG A 56 2.54 7.15 19.74
CA ARG A 56 1.28 6.39 19.89
C ARG A 56 1.55 4.89 19.92
N LEU A 57 2.40 4.39 19.03
CA LEU A 57 2.80 2.98 19.01
C LEU A 57 3.54 2.58 20.29
N THR A 58 4.36 3.46 20.86
CA THR A 58 5.07 3.23 22.14
C THR A 58 4.12 3.02 23.32
N GLN A 59 2.91 3.58 23.27
CA GLN A 59 1.88 3.31 24.30
C GLN A 59 1.36 1.87 24.24
N ARG A 60 1.54 1.18 23.11
CA ARG A 60 1.14 -0.23 22.92
C ARG A 60 2.31 -1.18 23.17
N ASP A 61 3.51 -0.80 22.71
CA ASP A 61 4.74 -1.56 22.91
C ASP A 61 5.94 -0.60 23.03
N ALA A 62 6.66 -0.67 24.14
CA ALA A 62 7.82 0.19 24.39
C ALA A 62 8.89 0.10 23.28
N GLN A 63 9.05 -1.06 22.65
CA GLN A 63 10.03 -1.26 21.57
C GLN A 63 9.71 -0.45 20.31
N ALA A 64 8.48 0.02 20.13
CA ALA A 64 8.13 0.91 19.02
C ALA A 64 8.88 2.25 19.06
N GLY A 65 9.49 2.61 20.20
CA GLY A 65 10.42 3.74 20.30
C GLY A 65 11.63 3.62 19.36
N GLU A 66 12.04 2.40 19.03
CA GLU A 66 13.17 2.11 18.14
C GLU A 66 12.77 1.99 16.66
N LEU A 67 11.47 2.14 16.33
CA LEU A 67 10.98 2.02 14.96
C LEU A 67 11.65 3.07 14.06
N ALA A 68 12.21 2.62 12.93
CA ALA A 68 12.85 3.52 11.99
C ALA A 68 11.84 4.43 11.28
N THR A 69 12.24 5.68 11.05
CA THR A 69 11.48 6.69 10.32
C THR A 69 12.24 7.12 9.06
N ILE A 70 11.51 7.34 7.97
CA ILE A 70 12.07 7.86 6.72
C ILE A 70 11.29 9.09 6.28
N VAL A 71 12.00 10.20 6.07
CA VAL A 71 11.40 11.42 5.52
C VAL A 71 11.60 11.43 4.00
N ALA A 72 10.50 11.57 3.26
CA ALA A 72 10.48 11.75 1.81
C ALA A 72 9.29 12.65 1.43
N ASP A 73 9.24 13.16 0.20
CA ASP A 73 8.13 13.97 -0.32
C ASP A 73 7.61 13.35 -1.63
N SER A 74 6.28 13.23 -1.77
CA SER A 74 5.66 12.69 -2.99
C SER A 74 5.91 13.56 -4.23
N ARG A 75 6.31 14.82 -4.05
CA ARG A 75 6.64 15.75 -5.13
C ARG A 75 8.13 15.79 -5.47
N ASP A 76 8.95 15.02 -4.77
CA ASP A 76 10.39 14.93 -4.97
C ASP A 76 10.77 13.46 -5.27
N LEU A 77 10.91 13.17 -6.57
CA LEU A 77 11.24 11.84 -7.06
C LEU A 77 12.56 11.31 -6.49
N ASP A 78 13.57 12.16 -6.28
CA ASP A 78 14.86 11.72 -5.75
C ASP A 78 14.74 11.33 -4.27
N SER A 79 13.92 12.06 -3.50
CA SER A 79 13.58 11.68 -2.13
C SER A 79 12.85 10.33 -2.06
N LEU A 80 11.91 10.08 -3.00
CA LEU A 80 11.20 8.81 -3.09
C LEU A 80 12.17 7.68 -3.45
N LYS A 81 13.04 7.88 -4.44
CA LYS A 81 14.08 6.90 -4.81
C LYS A 81 15.00 6.58 -3.64
N ALA A 82 15.42 7.58 -2.86
CA ALA A 82 16.23 7.36 -1.67
C ALA A 82 15.53 6.48 -0.62
N MET A 83 14.22 6.68 -0.40
CA MET A 83 13.42 5.80 0.45
C MET A 83 13.30 4.39 -0.14
N VAL A 84 12.94 4.28 -1.42
CA VAL A 84 12.70 3.00 -2.11
C VAL A 84 13.94 2.11 -2.13
N ARG A 85 15.14 2.70 -2.32
CA ARG A 85 16.42 1.96 -2.28
C ARG A 85 16.65 1.21 -0.97
N ARG A 86 16.03 1.65 0.12
CA ARG A 86 16.19 1.04 1.46
C ARG A 86 15.23 -0.10 1.71
N THR A 87 14.25 -0.34 0.83
CA THR A 87 13.21 -1.36 1.06
C THR A 87 13.02 -2.33 -0.08
N ARG A 88 12.41 -3.48 0.23
CA ARG A 88 11.95 -4.48 -0.74
C ARG A 88 10.53 -4.19 -1.21
N VAL A 89 9.66 -3.69 -0.33
CA VAL A 89 8.26 -3.41 -0.62
C VAL A 89 7.87 -2.05 -0.04
N VAL A 90 7.25 -1.20 -0.86
CA VAL A 90 6.54 -0.01 -0.37
C VAL A 90 5.06 -0.30 -0.27
N CYS A 91 4.51 -0.25 0.94
CA CYS A 91 3.08 -0.24 1.20
C CYS A 91 2.62 1.21 1.35
N THR A 92 1.89 1.74 0.37
CA THR A 92 1.44 3.13 0.43
C THR A 92 -0.02 3.28 0.80
N THR A 93 -0.28 4.29 1.63
CA THR A 93 -1.62 4.78 1.97
C THR A 93 -1.79 6.26 1.63
N VAL A 94 -0.99 6.80 0.69
CA VAL A 94 -0.98 8.24 0.35
C VAL A 94 -1.88 8.51 -0.86
N GLY A 95 -3.13 8.86 -0.57
CA GLY A 95 -4.05 9.44 -1.55
C GLY A 95 -4.12 10.98 -1.48
N PRO A 96 -4.69 11.65 -2.49
CA PRO A 96 -5.15 11.09 -3.77
C PRO A 96 -4.02 10.59 -4.67
N TYR A 97 -4.17 9.40 -5.23
CA TYR A 97 -3.12 8.70 -5.98
C TYR A 97 -2.87 9.33 -7.35
N LEU A 98 -3.90 9.88 -7.99
CA LEU A 98 -3.74 10.68 -9.21
C LEU A 98 -2.79 11.87 -9.03
N ALA A 99 -2.68 12.41 -7.81
CA ALA A 99 -1.83 13.56 -7.51
C ALA A 99 -0.45 13.18 -6.99
N TYR A 100 -0.31 12.02 -6.33
CA TYR A 100 0.88 11.69 -5.54
C TYR A 100 1.46 10.29 -5.77
N GLY A 101 0.77 9.43 -6.54
CA GLY A 101 1.13 8.02 -6.68
C GLY A 101 2.09 7.73 -7.84
N PHE A 102 2.08 8.55 -8.90
CA PHE A 102 2.81 8.28 -10.14
C PHE A 102 4.33 8.20 -9.91
N GLU A 103 4.89 9.18 -9.23
CA GLU A 103 6.32 9.27 -8.94
C GLU A 103 6.79 8.12 -8.04
N LEU A 104 5.94 7.66 -7.12
CA LEU A 104 6.28 6.52 -6.27
C LEU A 104 6.30 5.21 -7.05
N VAL A 105 5.32 4.97 -7.93
CA VAL A 105 5.33 3.80 -8.81
C VAL A 105 6.58 3.80 -9.68
N GLN A 106 6.91 4.95 -10.28
CA GLN A 106 8.14 5.12 -11.05
C GLN A 106 9.39 4.79 -10.21
N ALA A 107 9.50 5.34 -9.00
CA ALA A 107 10.63 5.08 -8.12
C ALA A 107 10.75 3.59 -7.75
N CYS A 108 9.63 2.91 -7.44
CA CYS A 108 9.62 1.47 -7.15
C CYS A 108 10.17 0.63 -8.31
N ILE A 109 9.75 0.93 -9.54
CA ILE A 109 10.20 0.20 -10.72
C ILE A 109 11.69 0.44 -10.98
N GLU A 110 12.13 1.71 -10.96
CA GLU A 110 13.51 2.08 -11.25
C GLU A 110 14.50 1.59 -10.19
N GLU A 111 14.11 1.62 -8.90
CA GLU A 111 14.98 1.26 -7.78
C GLU A 111 14.79 -0.17 -7.28
N GLY A 112 13.97 -0.97 -7.97
CA GLY A 112 13.89 -2.39 -7.75
C GLY A 112 13.02 -2.84 -6.55
N ALA A 113 12.03 -2.06 -6.12
CA ALA A 113 11.09 -2.44 -5.07
C ALA A 113 9.73 -2.89 -5.63
N ASP A 114 9.06 -3.79 -4.91
CA ASP A 114 7.64 -4.08 -5.14
C ASP A 114 6.78 -2.96 -4.50
N TYR A 115 5.54 -2.82 -4.97
CA TYR A 115 4.62 -1.75 -4.58
C TYR A 115 3.24 -2.33 -4.29
N CYS A 116 2.58 -1.87 -3.22
CA CYS A 116 1.15 -2.03 -3.04
C CYS A 116 0.45 -0.79 -2.52
N ASP A 117 -0.81 -0.60 -2.91
CA ASP A 117 -1.66 0.48 -2.44
C ASP A 117 -3.10 0.02 -2.17
N LEU A 118 -3.92 0.90 -1.60
CA LEU A 118 -5.36 0.70 -1.42
C LEU A 118 -6.19 1.61 -2.36
N SER A 119 -5.66 1.98 -3.51
CA SER A 119 -6.30 2.93 -4.42
C SER A 119 -7.60 2.36 -5.00
N GLY A 120 -8.66 3.16 -4.95
CA GLY A 120 -9.89 2.96 -5.73
C GLY A 120 -9.95 3.85 -6.97
N GLU A 121 -8.85 4.56 -7.30
CA GLU A 121 -8.82 5.53 -8.40
C GLU A 121 -8.52 4.82 -9.73
N THR A 122 -9.55 4.27 -10.38
CA THR A 122 -9.43 3.57 -11.68
C THR A 122 -8.62 4.33 -12.74
N PRO A 123 -8.76 5.66 -12.91
CA PRO A 123 -7.92 6.40 -13.85
C PRO A 123 -6.43 6.39 -13.52
N PHE A 124 -6.06 6.41 -12.23
CA PHE A 124 -4.66 6.27 -11.80
C PHE A 124 -4.13 4.89 -12.16
N ILE A 125 -4.87 3.84 -11.78
CA ILE A 125 -4.51 2.44 -12.05
C ILE A 125 -4.32 2.22 -13.56
N ARG A 126 -5.25 2.70 -14.39
CA ARG A 126 -5.15 2.56 -15.84
C ARG A 126 -3.92 3.26 -16.40
N ARG A 127 -3.66 4.50 -15.99
CA ARG A 127 -2.49 5.26 -16.45
C ARG A 127 -1.16 4.62 -15.99
N VAL A 128 -1.12 4.02 -14.81
CA VAL A 128 0.03 3.26 -14.33
C VAL A 128 0.28 2.05 -15.22
N ILE A 129 -0.75 1.27 -15.53
CA ILE A 129 -0.66 0.11 -16.43
C ILE A 129 -0.16 0.55 -17.82
N ASP A 130 -0.79 1.56 -18.41
CA ASP A 130 -0.43 2.08 -19.73
C ASP A 130 1.03 2.51 -19.81
N ARG A 131 1.53 3.15 -18.75
CA ARG A 131 2.86 3.73 -18.75
C ARG A 131 3.95 2.74 -18.40
N TRP A 132 3.69 1.82 -17.47
CA TRP A 132 4.74 1.08 -16.78
C TRP A 132 4.58 -0.45 -16.74
N GLN A 133 3.50 -1.04 -17.27
CA GLN A 133 3.29 -2.49 -17.22
C GLN A 133 4.49 -3.27 -17.79
N GLU A 134 4.95 -2.94 -19.00
CA GLU A 134 6.06 -3.64 -19.66
C GLU A 134 7.39 -3.47 -18.90
N GLN A 135 7.62 -2.28 -18.35
CA GLN A 135 8.86 -1.97 -17.60
C GLN A 135 8.87 -2.67 -16.25
N ALA A 136 7.75 -2.70 -15.53
CA ALA A 136 7.59 -3.46 -14.29
C ALA A 136 7.81 -4.96 -14.53
N GLN A 137 7.23 -5.52 -15.59
CA GLN A 137 7.44 -6.92 -15.97
C GLN A 137 8.91 -7.21 -16.31
N SER A 138 9.53 -6.36 -17.13
CA SER A 138 10.94 -6.50 -17.52
C SER A 138 11.89 -6.39 -16.33
N ALA A 139 11.58 -5.53 -15.36
CA ALA A 139 12.30 -5.39 -14.10
C ALA A 139 11.93 -6.47 -13.05
N GLY A 140 10.97 -7.35 -13.36
CA GLY A 140 10.46 -8.36 -12.44
C GLY A 140 9.87 -7.78 -11.16
N ARG A 141 9.26 -6.59 -11.21
CA ARG A 141 8.65 -5.88 -10.09
C ARG A 141 7.15 -6.09 -10.06
N LYS A 142 6.59 -6.25 -8.86
CA LYS A 142 5.14 -6.36 -8.65
C LYS A 142 4.58 -5.01 -8.25
N ILE A 143 3.60 -4.53 -9.01
CA ILE A 143 2.82 -3.33 -8.72
C ILE A 143 1.38 -3.79 -8.49
N VAL A 144 0.93 -3.78 -7.24
CA VAL A 144 -0.38 -4.33 -6.85
C VAL A 144 -1.28 -3.22 -6.32
N HIS A 145 -2.28 -2.84 -7.11
CA HIS A 145 -3.26 -1.83 -6.71
C HIS A 145 -4.41 -2.43 -5.91
N SER A 146 -5.17 -1.57 -5.25
CA SER A 146 -6.48 -1.92 -4.67
C SER A 146 -6.41 -3.01 -3.58
N CYS A 147 -5.32 -3.06 -2.82
CA CYS A 147 -5.13 -3.91 -1.63
C CYS A 147 -5.89 -3.39 -0.40
N GLY A 148 -7.12 -2.92 -0.60
CA GLY A 148 -7.98 -2.35 0.44
C GLY A 148 -9.27 -3.13 0.65
N PHE A 149 -10.02 -2.74 1.67
CA PHE A 149 -11.33 -3.34 1.98
C PHE A 149 -12.34 -3.21 0.83
N ASP A 150 -12.25 -2.16 0.01
CA ASP A 150 -13.20 -1.94 -1.08
C ASP A 150 -13.01 -2.91 -2.26
N SER A 151 -11.96 -3.75 -2.25
CA SER A 151 -11.66 -4.68 -3.35
C SER A 151 -11.32 -6.10 -2.89
N ILE A 152 -10.57 -6.26 -1.79
CA ILE A 152 -10.15 -7.59 -1.32
C ILE A 152 -11.33 -8.55 -1.06
N PRO A 153 -12.41 -8.15 -0.35
CA PRO A 153 -13.55 -9.04 -0.09
C PRO A 153 -14.28 -9.48 -1.36
N SER A 154 -14.41 -8.62 -2.36
CA SER A 154 -15.03 -8.98 -3.63
C SER A 154 -14.13 -9.90 -4.45
N ASP A 155 -12.82 -9.66 -4.49
CA ASP A 155 -11.86 -10.46 -5.26
C ASP A 155 -11.73 -11.87 -4.68
N LEU A 156 -11.50 -11.96 -3.36
CA LEU A 156 -11.42 -13.26 -2.66
C LEU A 156 -12.76 -13.99 -2.69
N GLY A 157 -13.87 -13.27 -2.52
CA GLY A 157 -15.21 -13.86 -2.61
C GLY A 157 -15.48 -14.44 -3.99
N CYS A 158 -15.10 -13.73 -5.05
CA CYS A 158 -15.21 -14.23 -6.42
C CYS A 158 -14.35 -15.48 -6.64
N LEU A 159 -13.09 -15.45 -6.20
CA LEU A 159 -12.18 -16.60 -6.31
C LEU A 159 -12.75 -17.84 -5.63
N VAL A 160 -13.15 -17.74 -4.36
CA VAL A 160 -13.68 -18.86 -3.57
C VAL A 160 -14.95 -19.44 -4.22
N VAL A 161 -15.86 -18.57 -4.69
CA VAL A 161 -17.09 -19.02 -5.38
C VAL A 161 -16.76 -19.75 -6.67
N GLN A 162 -15.81 -19.23 -7.46
CA GLN A 162 -15.43 -19.83 -8.73
C GLN A 162 -14.69 -21.17 -8.55
N GLU A 163 -13.76 -21.26 -7.61
CA GLU A 163 -13.07 -22.50 -7.26
C GLU A 163 -14.08 -23.58 -6.85
N HIS A 164 -15.00 -23.24 -5.94
CA HIS A 164 -16.04 -24.17 -5.50
C HIS A 164 -16.98 -24.59 -6.63
N ALA A 165 -17.35 -23.68 -7.53
CA ALA A 165 -18.22 -23.99 -8.68
C ALA A 165 -17.54 -24.94 -9.66
N ILE A 166 -16.26 -24.73 -9.95
CA ILE A 166 -15.47 -25.60 -10.82
C ILE A 166 -15.34 -27.00 -10.21
N GLU A 167 -15.03 -27.10 -8.92
CA GLU A 167 -14.92 -28.38 -8.21
C GLU A 167 -16.24 -29.15 -8.17
N THR A 168 -17.36 -28.46 -7.94
CA THR A 168 -18.68 -29.09 -7.72
C THR A 168 -19.41 -29.38 -9.01
N TYR A 169 -19.33 -28.49 -9.99
CA TYR A 169 -20.15 -28.52 -11.21
C TYR A 169 -19.33 -28.65 -12.50
N GLY A 170 -18.00 -28.68 -12.42
CA GLY A 170 -17.11 -28.80 -13.58
C GLY A 170 -17.02 -27.54 -14.45
N GLN A 171 -17.57 -26.41 -13.99
CA GLN A 171 -17.60 -25.15 -14.74
C GLN A 171 -17.73 -23.94 -13.80
N PRO A 172 -17.22 -22.76 -14.19
CA PRO A 172 -17.37 -21.53 -13.40
C PRO A 172 -18.80 -20.98 -13.42
N CYS A 173 -19.10 -20.09 -12.48
CA CYS A 173 -20.31 -19.27 -12.50
C CYS A 173 -20.24 -18.24 -13.65
N ASN A 174 -21.35 -18.07 -14.38
CA ASN A 174 -21.48 -17.02 -15.41
C ASN A 174 -21.55 -15.61 -14.82
N GLU A 175 -22.05 -15.48 -13.59
CA GLU A 175 -22.21 -14.21 -12.89
C GLU A 175 -22.02 -14.44 -11.38
N VAL A 176 -21.22 -13.57 -10.75
CA VAL A 176 -21.03 -13.55 -9.30
C VAL A 176 -21.43 -12.16 -8.81
N LYS A 177 -22.39 -12.10 -7.87
CA LYS A 177 -22.86 -10.84 -7.28
C LYS A 177 -22.39 -10.73 -5.85
N TYR A 178 -21.63 -9.68 -5.58
CA TYR A 178 -21.23 -9.29 -4.25
C TYR A 178 -22.22 -8.27 -3.68
N TYR A 179 -22.70 -8.54 -2.46
CA TYR A 179 -23.57 -7.63 -1.73
C TYR A 179 -22.91 -7.29 -0.39
N LEU A 180 -22.53 -6.03 -0.21
CA LEU A 180 -22.09 -5.54 1.08
C LEU A 180 -23.32 -5.29 1.96
N GLY A 181 -23.41 -6.00 3.08
CA GLY A 181 -24.46 -5.81 4.07
C GLY A 181 -24.26 -4.51 4.88
N LYS A 182 -24.92 -4.43 6.05
CA LYS A 182 -24.73 -3.30 6.96
C LYS A 182 -23.26 -3.21 7.39
N SER A 183 -22.59 -2.12 7.03
CA SER A 183 -21.26 -1.79 7.52
C SER A 183 -21.33 -0.77 8.66
N ARG A 184 -20.35 -0.81 9.57
CA ARG A 184 -20.09 0.23 10.58
C ARG A 184 -18.73 0.85 10.28
N GLY A 185 -18.70 2.14 9.97
CA GLY A 185 -17.50 2.88 9.60
C GLY A 185 -17.84 4.14 8.80
N GLY A 186 -16.87 5.03 8.62
CA GLY A 186 -16.99 6.23 7.79
C GLY A 186 -15.89 6.28 6.73
N MET A 187 -16.03 7.18 5.74
CA MET A 187 -15.00 7.40 4.73
C MET A 187 -13.81 8.14 5.34
N SER A 188 -12.59 7.69 5.04
CA SER A 188 -11.39 8.41 5.45
C SER A 188 -11.29 9.75 4.70
N GLY A 189 -10.60 10.74 5.28
CA GLY A 189 -10.35 12.01 4.58
C GLY A 189 -9.64 11.83 3.23
N GLY A 190 -8.76 10.82 3.13
CA GLY A 190 -8.13 10.43 1.87
C GLY A 190 -9.14 9.92 0.84
N THR A 191 -10.05 9.03 1.25
CA THR A 191 -11.12 8.49 0.39
C THR A 191 -12.00 9.62 -0.17
N ILE A 192 -12.37 10.58 0.66
CA ILE A 192 -13.17 11.74 0.23
C ILE A 192 -12.41 12.57 -0.80
N ALA A 193 -11.14 12.88 -0.54
CA ALA A 193 -10.31 13.64 -1.47
C ALA A 193 -10.11 12.92 -2.82
N SER A 194 -9.94 11.59 -2.80
CA SER A 194 -9.85 10.77 -4.01
C SER A 194 -11.13 10.83 -4.84
N MET A 195 -12.31 10.74 -4.21
CA MET A 195 -13.58 10.84 -4.95
C MET A 195 -13.73 12.20 -5.65
N PHE A 196 -13.38 13.31 -4.97
CA PHE A 196 -13.39 14.63 -5.61
C PHE A 196 -12.40 14.72 -6.78
N GLY A 197 -11.18 14.19 -6.61
CA GLY A 197 -10.17 14.19 -7.67
C GLY A 197 -10.57 13.38 -8.92
N ILE A 198 -11.32 12.28 -8.75
CA ILE A 198 -11.85 11.51 -9.89
C ILE A 198 -12.87 12.35 -10.67
N VAL A 199 -13.77 13.05 -9.98
CA VAL A 199 -14.84 13.86 -10.62
C VAL A 199 -14.27 15.07 -11.36
N GLU A 200 -13.21 15.71 -10.85
CA GLU A 200 -12.56 16.84 -11.54
C GLU A 200 -11.79 16.44 -12.81
N GLN A 201 -11.39 15.16 -12.93
CA GLN A 201 -10.64 14.64 -14.08
C GLN A 201 -11.48 13.81 -15.07
N ALA A 202 -12.79 13.68 -14.84
CA ALA A 202 -13.75 13.02 -15.72
C ALA A 202 -14.30 14.00 -16.77
#